data_AF-A0A423WGC9-F1
#
_entry.id   AF-A0A423WGC9-F1
#
_cell.length_a   1.000
_cell.length_b   1.000
_cell.length_c   1.000
_cell.angle_alpha   90.00
_cell.angle_beta   90.00
_cell.angle_gamma   90.00
#
_symmetry.space_group_name_H-M   'P 1'
#
loop_
_entity.id
_entity.type
_entity.pdbx_description
1 polymer ?
#
loop_
_entity_poly.entity_id
_entity_poly.type
_entity_poly.pdbx_seq_one_letter_code
_entity_poly.pdbx_strand_id
1 'polypeptide(L)'
;MLTRLARDNLKLLESGILSDVTIVCKKRVWKAHKVILCARSEWFTKALTGNWKESIDGKITFDDMDPDTMDIVLKYLYSDVISLITEDENLKLEAYVHLWIHADFFQLDLLKYEALEGLRESFVDTACQLWTFRVVKRMLQRSKIGWIHDKAENLELFNDHLIHAVKLAYGNPAAREIQKTLTACVYALSTDIAKGDHLKPCIAQNPDFKADLLAILAGMQFDTEFRETKASDILEIRRLGREWKCEDCDCTLETKPKKTQMVIVNPMSMGKNGWCLDCGREKLESCIEDVVKLM
;
A
#
# COMPACT_ATOMS: atom_id res chain seq x y z
N MET A 1 -11.68 -13.54 -11.61
CA MET A 1 -11.98 -13.85 -13.03
C MET A 1 -13.04 -12.86 -13.50
N LEU A 2 -12.82 -12.11 -14.59
CA LEU A 2 -13.80 -11.15 -15.11
C LEU A 2 -15.11 -11.85 -15.53
N THR A 3 -16.24 -11.29 -15.10
CA THR A 3 -17.56 -11.75 -15.53
C THR A 3 -17.73 -11.51 -17.04
N ARG A 4 -18.65 -12.25 -17.68
CA ARG A 4 -18.96 -12.02 -19.10
C ARG A 4 -19.44 -10.59 -19.35
N LEU A 5 -20.30 -10.07 -18.48
CA LEU A 5 -20.81 -8.70 -18.56
C LEU A 5 -19.66 -7.67 -18.50
N ALA A 6 -18.76 -7.81 -17.53
CA ALA A 6 -17.60 -6.93 -17.39
C ALA A 6 -16.73 -6.92 -18.66
N ARG A 7 -16.48 -8.10 -19.25
CA ARG A 7 -15.70 -8.22 -20.49
C ARG A 7 -16.39 -7.56 -21.68
N ASP A 8 -17.70 -7.74 -21.81
CA ASP A 8 -18.47 -7.16 -22.91
C ASP A 8 -18.57 -5.62 -22.76
N ASN A 9 -18.69 -5.12 -21.53
CA ASN A 9 -18.60 -3.68 -21.24
C ASN A 9 -17.22 -3.09 -21.57
N LEU A 10 -16.12 -3.76 -21.20
CA LEU A 10 -14.77 -3.28 -21.54
C LEU A 10 -14.58 -3.15 -23.06
N LYS A 11 -15.10 -4.10 -23.85
CA LYS A 11 -15.08 -3.99 -25.32
C LYS A 11 -15.85 -2.76 -25.83
N LEU A 12 -16.92 -2.33 -25.15
CA LEU A 12 -17.62 -1.09 -25.49
C LEU A 12 -16.70 0.11 -25.27
N LEU A 13 -15.99 0.17 -24.13
CA LEU A 13 -15.03 1.24 -23.84
C LEU A 13 -13.88 1.27 -24.88
N GLU A 14 -13.33 0.09 -25.23
CA GLU A 14 -12.23 -0.03 -26.19
C GLU A 14 -12.65 0.35 -27.62
N SER A 15 -13.83 -0.09 -28.06
CA SER A 15 -14.32 0.17 -29.41
C SER A 15 -14.94 1.56 -29.58
N GLY A 16 -15.47 2.15 -28.50
CA GLY A 16 -16.24 3.39 -28.53
C GLY A 16 -17.56 3.29 -29.30
N ILE A 17 -18.04 2.08 -29.61
CA ILE A 17 -19.29 1.91 -30.36
C ILE A 17 -20.48 2.42 -29.53
N LEU A 18 -21.29 3.31 -30.11
CA LEU A 18 -22.40 3.99 -29.43
C LEU A 18 -21.96 4.94 -28.29
N SER A 19 -20.71 5.40 -28.28
CA SER A 19 -20.27 6.42 -27.32
C SER A 19 -21.02 7.74 -27.54
N ASP A 20 -21.46 8.36 -26.44
CA ASP A 20 -22.20 9.63 -26.41
C ASP A 20 -21.51 10.68 -25.52
N VAL A 21 -20.31 10.37 -25.02
CA VAL A 21 -19.43 11.31 -24.30
C VAL A 21 -17.96 11.05 -24.61
N THR A 22 -17.17 12.12 -24.67
CA THR A 22 -15.72 12.08 -24.83
C THR A 22 -15.03 12.56 -23.57
N ILE A 23 -14.15 11.73 -23.01
CA ILE A 23 -13.29 12.12 -21.88
C ILE A 23 -11.90 12.41 -22.42
N VAL A 24 -11.37 13.58 -22.08
CA VAL A 24 -10.02 14.00 -22.44
C VAL A 24 -9.22 14.17 -21.16
N CYS A 25 -8.13 13.43 -21.01
CA CYS A 25 -7.20 13.57 -19.89
C CYS A 25 -5.81 13.83 -20.48
N LYS A 26 -5.33 15.07 -20.37
CA LYS A 26 -4.10 15.54 -21.03
C LYS A 26 -4.07 15.14 -22.52
N LYS A 27 -3.20 14.20 -22.90
CA LYS A 27 -3.01 13.75 -24.30
C LYS A 27 -3.86 12.53 -24.68
N ARG A 28 -4.53 11.87 -23.74
CA ARG A 28 -5.31 10.65 -23.98
C ARG A 28 -6.80 10.98 -24.04
N VAL A 29 -7.51 10.28 -24.92
CA VAL A 29 -8.93 10.51 -25.21
C VAL A 29 -9.65 9.17 -25.18
N TRP A 30 -10.79 9.13 -24.47
CA TRP A 30 -11.67 7.96 -24.41
C TRP A 30 -13.06 8.32 -24.94
N LYS A 31 -13.62 7.40 -25.70
CA LYS A 31 -15.01 7.42 -26.15
C LYS A 31 -15.81 6.54 -25.19
N ALA A 32 -16.71 7.16 -24.43
CA ALA A 32 -17.40 6.52 -23.32
C ALA A 32 -18.93 6.70 -23.41
N HIS A 33 -19.64 6.05 -22.49
CA HIS A 33 -21.10 5.93 -22.49
C HIS A 33 -21.65 6.58 -21.23
N LYS A 34 -22.42 7.66 -21.38
CA LYS A 34 -23.04 8.42 -20.27
C LYS A 34 -23.84 7.48 -19.37
N VAL A 35 -24.61 6.55 -19.96
CA VAL A 35 -25.44 5.60 -19.19
C VAL A 35 -24.62 4.74 -18.22
N ILE A 36 -23.43 4.27 -18.62
CA ILE A 36 -22.57 3.46 -17.76
C ILE A 36 -21.93 4.34 -16.69
N LEU A 37 -21.36 5.49 -17.09
CA LEU A 37 -20.69 6.40 -16.15
C LEU A 37 -21.64 6.92 -15.08
N CYS A 38 -22.81 7.43 -15.47
CA CYS A 38 -23.80 7.97 -14.53
C CYS A 38 -24.38 6.89 -13.61
N ALA A 39 -24.64 5.68 -14.13
CA ALA A 39 -25.13 4.57 -13.29
C ALA A 39 -24.14 4.14 -12.20
N ARG A 40 -22.85 4.49 -12.35
CA ARG A 40 -21.75 4.00 -11.53
C ARG A 40 -21.04 5.08 -10.73
N SER A 41 -21.32 6.35 -11.00
CA SER A 41 -20.69 7.50 -10.34
C SER A 41 -21.68 8.65 -10.22
N GLU A 42 -21.91 9.11 -9.00
CA GLU A 42 -22.73 10.28 -8.74
C GLU A 42 -22.06 11.56 -9.28
N TRP A 43 -20.73 11.63 -9.27
CA TRP A 43 -19.98 12.71 -9.89
C TRP A 43 -20.28 12.82 -11.39
N PHE A 44 -20.18 11.71 -12.13
CA PHE A 44 -20.50 11.71 -13.56
C PHE A 44 -21.97 12.00 -13.83
N THR A 45 -22.89 11.55 -12.97
CA THR A 45 -24.31 11.93 -13.05
C THR A 45 -24.46 13.44 -12.99
N LYS A 46 -23.92 14.09 -11.96
CA LYS A 46 -24.00 15.55 -11.79
C LYS A 46 -23.38 16.30 -12.98
N ALA A 47 -22.24 15.83 -13.49
CA ALA A 47 -21.54 16.44 -14.61
C ALA A 47 -22.28 16.30 -15.95
N LEU A 48 -22.92 15.15 -16.20
CA LEU A 48 -23.44 14.78 -17.53
C LEU A 48 -24.96 14.88 -17.68
N THR A 49 -25.71 15.05 -16.59
CA THR A 49 -27.18 15.20 -16.65
C THR A 49 -27.65 16.60 -16.26
N GLY A 50 -26.75 17.49 -15.84
CA GLY A 50 -27.08 18.89 -15.54
C GLY A 50 -27.14 19.78 -16.78
N ASN A 51 -27.31 21.09 -16.56
CA ASN A 51 -27.24 22.13 -17.61
C ASN A 51 -25.82 22.71 -17.76
N TRP A 52 -24.80 21.93 -17.42
CA TRP A 52 -23.40 22.33 -17.52
C TRP A 52 -22.88 22.15 -18.95
N LYS A 53 -21.79 22.86 -19.28
CA LYS A 53 -21.18 22.82 -20.61
C LYS A 53 -20.82 21.40 -21.03
N GLU A 54 -20.36 20.59 -20.08
CA GLU A 54 -19.96 19.19 -20.24
C GLU A 54 -21.13 18.31 -20.72
N SER A 55 -22.34 18.56 -20.19
CA SER A 55 -23.57 17.88 -20.57
C SER A 55 -23.98 18.21 -22.01
N ILE A 56 -23.86 19.50 -22.38
CA ILE A 56 -24.24 20.05 -23.69
C ILE A 56 -23.23 19.64 -24.78
N ASP A 57 -21.93 19.80 -24.51
CA ASP A 57 -20.85 19.54 -25.47
C ASP A 57 -20.51 18.04 -25.56
N GLY A 58 -20.97 17.22 -24.61
CA GLY A 58 -20.64 15.79 -24.55
C GLY A 58 -19.14 15.53 -24.39
N LYS A 59 -18.43 16.46 -23.73
CA LYS A 59 -16.98 16.42 -23.54
C LYS A 59 -16.60 16.85 -22.13
N ILE A 60 -15.81 16.03 -21.44
CA ILE A 60 -15.19 16.35 -20.15
C ILE A 60 -13.67 16.41 -20.34
N THR A 61 -13.02 17.42 -19.79
CA THR A 61 -11.56 17.60 -19.89
C THR A 61 -10.93 17.65 -18.49
N PHE A 62 -9.85 16.89 -18.30
CA PHE A 62 -9.05 16.85 -17.09
C PHE A 62 -7.59 17.20 -17.42
N ASP A 63 -7.11 18.33 -16.90
CA ASP A 63 -5.76 18.83 -17.15
C ASP A 63 -4.76 18.35 -16.07
N ASP A 64 -5.22 18.24 -14.82
CA ASP A 64 -4.36 17.92 -13.66
C ASP A 64 -4.32 16.43 -13.29
N MET A 65 -5.01 15.58 -14.05
CA MET A 65 -5.11 14.15 -13.78
C MET A 65 -4.11 13.33 -14.61
N ASP A 66 -3.59 12.26 -14.01
CA ASP A 66 -2.76 11.31 -14.73
C ASP A 66 -3.60 10.41 -15.66
N PRO A 67 -3.24 10.29 -16.97
CA PRO A 67 -4.01 9.49 -17.92
C PRO A 67 -4.06 7.99 -17.62
N ASP A 68 -3.06 7.44 -16.93
CA ASP A 68 -3.07 6.02 -16.56
C ASP A 68 -4.02 5.79 -15.37
N THR A 69 -4.06 6.72 -14.41
CA THR A 69 -5.06 6.70 -13.33
C THR A 69 -6.49 6.82 -13.87
N MET A 70 -6.73 7.72 -14.84
CA MET A 70 -8.04 7.84 -15.51
C MET A 70 -8.41 6.54 -16.26
N ASP A 71 -7.45 5.88 -16.91
CA ASP A 71 -7.70 4.61 -17.58
C ASP A 71 -8.16 3.52 -16.60
N ILE A 72 -7.52 3.44 -15.42
CA ILE A 72 -7.90 2.52 -14.35
C ILE A 72 -9.32 2.81 -13.86
N VAL A 73 -9.65 4.08 -13.57
CA VAL A 73 -10.99 4.48 -13.12
C VAL A 73 -12.05 4.13 -14.18
N LEU A 74 -11.80 4.41 -15.45
CA LEU A 74 -12.76 4.08 -16.52
C LEU A 74 -12.94 2.58 -16.66
N LYS A 75 -11.86 1.80 -16.68
CA LYS A 75 -11.96 0.34 -16.71
C LYS A 75 -12.72 -0.21 -15.51
N TYR A 76 -12.51 0.35 -14.32
CA TYR A 76 -13.25 -0.01 -13.12
C TYR A 76 -14.76 0.28 -13.29
N LEU A 77 -15.15 1.45 -13.79
CA LEU A 77 -16.56 1.79 -14.01
C LEU A 77 -17.27 0.81 -14.96
N TYR A 78 -16.55 0.22 -15.91
CA TYR A 78 -17.10 -0.74 -16.88
C TYR A 78 -17.04 -2.19 -16.41
N SER A 79 -16.10 -2.54 -15.53
CA SER A 79 -15.78 -3.94 -15.21
C SER A 79 -15.89 -4.33 -13.74
N ASP A 80 -15.94 -3.36 -12.83
CA ASP A 80 -15.88 -3.55 -11.37
C ASP A 80 -14.59 -4.28 -10.93
N VAL A 81 -13.50 -4.08 -11.67
CA VAL A 81 -12.21 -4.71 -11.40
C VAL A 81 -11.09 -3.67 -11.48
N ILE A 82 -10.26 -3.65 -10.43
CA ILE A 82 -9.01 -2.89 -10.41
C ILE A 82 -7.94 -3.67 -11.18
N SER A 83 -7.30 -3.00 -12.13
CA SER A 83 -6.16 -3.54 -12.88
C SER A 83 -5.01 -2.55 -12.83
N LEU A 84 -4.26 -2.56 -11.73
CA LEU A 84 -3.00 -1.83 -11.64
C LEU A 84 -1.92 -2.59 -12.42
N ILE A 85 -1.51 -2.05 -13.56
CA ILE A 85 -0.37 -2.56 -14.31
C ILE A 85 0.82 -1.68 -13.95
N THR A 86 1.71 -2.18 -13.09
CA THR A 86 2.97 -1.52 -12.74
C THR A 86 4.12 -2.44 -13.14
N GLU A 87 5.16 -1.90 -13.77
CA GLU A 87 6.39 -2.67 -14.05
C GLU A 87 7.23 -2.86 -12.78
N ASP A 88 7.06 -1.96 -11.80
CA ASP A 88 7.73 -1.99 -10.50
C ASP A 88 6.72 -2.34 -9.41
N GLU A 89 6.94 -3.46 -8.69
CA GLU A 89 6.08 -3.88 -7.60
C GLU A 89 6.06 -2.87 -6.44
N ASN A 90 7.08 -2.02 -6.30
CA ASN A 90 7.16 -1.01 -5.26
C ASN A 90 6.35 0.26 -5.60
N LEU A 91 6.10 0.54 -6.89
CA LEU A 91 5.22 1.64 -7.34
C LEU A 91 3.73 1.39 -7.05
N LYS A 92 3.37 0.18 -6.58
CA LYS A 92 1.99 -0.18 -6.26
C LYS A 92 1.40 0.70 -5.14
N LEU A 93 2.19 1.06 -4.12
CA LEU A 93 1.69 1.88 -3.00
C LEU A 93 1.22 3.25 -3.47
N GLU A 94 2.03 3.95 -4.26
CA GLU A 94 1.70 5.27 -4.80
C GLU A 94 0.51 5.18 -5.76
N ALA A 95 0.46 4.14 -6.60
CA ALA A 95 -0.66 3.89 -7.49
C ALA A 95 -1.98 3.73 -6.73
N TYR A 96 -1.99 3.02 -5.60
CA TYR A 96 -3.17 2.91 -4.74
C TYR A 96 -3.54 4.23 -4.06
N VAL A 97 -2.56 5.04 -3.63
CA VAL A 97 -2.84 6.39 -3.09
C VAL A 97 -3.51 7.27 -4.14
N HIS A 98 -2.97 7.31 -5.36
CA HIS A 98 -3.59 8.03 -6.46
C HIS A 98 -4.99 7.48 -6.76
N LEU A 99 -5.15 6.16 -6.87
CA LEU A 99 -6.43 5.54 -7.18
C LEU A 99 -7.50 5.92 -6.15
N TRP A 100 -7.18 5.88 -4.86
CA TRP A 100 -8.11 6.26 -3.80
C TRP A 100 -8.49 7.75 -3.87
N ILE A 101 -7.51 8.65 -4.09
CA ILE A 101 -7.78 10.10 -4.21
C ILE A 101 -8.74 10.37 -5.36
N HIS A 102 -8.55 9.67 -6.49
CA HIS A 102 -9.40 9.81 -7.66
C HIS A 102 -10.76 9.12 -7.47
N ALA A 103 -10.80 7.99 -6.77
CA ALA A 103 -12.04 7.33 -6.39
C ALA A 103 -12.90 8.25 -5.52
N ASP A 104 -12.31 8.97 -4.55
CA ASP A 104 -12.98 9.97 -3.75
C ASP A 104 -13.51 11.14 -4.59
N PHE A 105 -12.68 11.67 -5.49
CA PHE A 105 -13.10 12.72 -6.43
C PHE A 105 -14.32 12.29 -7.28
N PHE A 106 -14.31 11.05 -7.80
CA PHE A 106 -15.39 10.50 -8.61
C PHE A 106 -16.56 9.92 -7.80
N GLN A 107 -16.53 10.02 -6.47
CA GLN A 107 -17.56 9.51 -5.55
C GLN A 107 -17.80 8.00 -5.74
N LEU A 108 -16.69 7.24 -5.69
CA LEU A 108 -16.64 5.78 -5.89
C LEU A 108 -16.24 5.07 -4.59
N ASP A 109 -17.16 4.98 -3.63
CA ASP A 109 -16.88 4.45 -2.29
C ASP A 109 -16.32 3.02 -2.29
N LEU A 110 -16.84 2.15 -3.14
CA LEU A 110 -16.32 0.78 -3.26
C LEU A 110 -14.88 0.77 -3.80
N LEU A 111 -14.56 1.64 -4.76
CA LEU A 111 -13.20 1.76 -5.29
C LEU A 111 -12.25 2.35 -4.25
N LYS A 112 -12.70 3.28 -3.40
CA LYS A 112 -11.91 3.77 -2.26
C LYS A 112 -11.56 2.62 -1.32
N TYR A 113 -12.57 1.82 -0.95
CA TYR A 113 -12.36 0.66 -0.08
C TYR A 113 -11.36 -0.33 -0.69
N GLU A 114 -11.58 -0.75 -1.94
CA GLU A 114 -10.70 -1.69 -2.63
C GLU A 114 -9.27 -1.14 -2.84
N ALA A 115 -9.12 0.16 -3.13
CA ALA A 115 -7.80 0.78 -3.23
C ALA A 115 -7.07 0.80 -1.88
N LEU A 116 -7.80 1.01 -0.78
CA LEU A 116 -7.23 0.98 0.56
C LEU A 116 -6.82 -0.43 0.98
N GLU A 117 -7.64 -1.44 0.69
CA GLU A 117 -7.27 -2.85 0.91
C GLU A 117 -6.08 -3.27 0.05
N GLY A 118 -6.09 -2.95 -1.24
CA GLY A 118 -4.97 -3.25 -2.13
C GLY A 118 -3.66 -2.59 -1.68
N LEU A 119 -3.71 -1.37 -1.11
CA LEU A 119 -2.55 -0.72 -0.50
C LEU A 119 -2.02 -1.52 0.70
N ARG A 120 -2.90 -1.97 1.60
CA ARG A 120 -2.53 -2.80 2.75
C ARG A 120 -1.92 -4.11 2.31
N GLU A 121 -2.60 -4.86 1.44
CA GLU A 121 -2.12 -6.16 0.94
C GLU A 121 -0.77 -6.01 0.25
N SER A 122 -0.62 -5.02 -0.63
CA SER A 122 0.64 -4.76 -1.32
C SER A 122 1.76 -4.40 -0.35
N PHE A 123 1.46 -3.64 0.71
CA PHE A 123 2.43 -3.33 1.74
C PHE A 123 2.86 -4.58 2.50
N VAL A 124 1.89 -5.35 3.00
CA VAL A 124 2.11 -6.57 3.79
C VAL A 124 2.91 -7.59 2.98
N ASP A 125 2.51 -7.84 1.73
CA ASP A 125 3.18 -8.81 0.88
C ASP A 125 4.64 -8.41 0.61
N THR A 126 4.91 -7.15 0.26
CA THR A 126 6.28 -6.66 0.03
C THR A 126 7.10 -6.67 1.32
N ALA A 127 6.55 -6.19 2.43
CA ALA A 127 7.22 -6.20 3.73
C ALA A 127 7.57 -7.62 4.17
N CYS A 128 6.62 -8.57 4.08
CA CYS A 128 6.86 -9.98 4.39
C CYS A 128 7.97 -10.57 3.51
N GLN A 129 8.00 -10.27 2.20
CA GLN A 129 9.04 -10.75 1.29
C GLN A 129 10.43 -10.19 1.63
N LEU A 130 10.53 -8.90 1.94
CA LEU A 130 11.78 -8.22 2.25
C LEU A 130 12.31 -8.61 3.64
N TRP A 131 11.44 -8.74 4.64
CA TRP A 131 11.78 -9.07 6.02
C TRP A 131 12.06 -10.55 6.30
N THR A 132 12.06 -11.38 5.28
CA THR A 132 12.37 -12.80 5.44
C THR A 132 13.84 -13.04 5.79
N PHE A 133 14.11 -13.52 7.01
CA PHE A 133 15.46 -13.85 7.48
C PHE A 133 15.80 -15.34 7.34
N ARG A 134 16.99 -15.66 6.85
CA ARG A 134 17.51 -17.05 6.79
C ARG A 134 18.19 -17.44 8.10
N VAL A 135 17.62 -18.38 8.85
CA VAL A 135 18.08 -18.70 10.23
C VAL A 135 19.37 -19.56 10.31
N VAL A 136 19.90 -20.04 9.18
CA VAL A 136 21.01 -21.02 9.17
C VAL A 136 22.39 -20.36 9.07
N LYS A 137 22.96 -19.86 10.19
CA LYS A 137 24.30 -19.20 10.17
C LYS A 137 25.40 -19.84 11.03
N ARG A 138 25.14 -20.93 11.77
CA ARG A 138 26.25 -21.69 12.40
C ARG A 138 26.93 -22.71 11.47
N MET A 139 26.37 -23.04 10.31
CA MET A 139 26.98 -23.99 9.37
C MET A 139 27.79 -23.35 8.23
N LEU A 140 27.61 -22.06 7.92
CA LEU A 140 28.29 -21.40 6.79
C LEU A 140 29.04 -20.14 7.23
N GLN A 141 30.08 -20.34 8.04
CA GLN A 141 31.02 -19.31 8.44
C GLN A 141 32.02 -18.89 7.34
N ARG A 142 31.73 -19.10 6.05
CA ARG A 142 32.77 -18.92 5.01
C ARG A 142 32.38 -18.32 3.66
N SER A 143 31.15 -17.93 3.42
CA SER A 143 30.77 -17.40 2.11
C SER A 143 30.34 -15.94 2.21
N LYS A 144 31.11 -15.05 1.55
CA LYS A 144 30.62 -13.76 1.03
C LYS A 144 29.45 -14.10 0.09
N ILE A 145 28.22 -13.96 0.57
CA ILE A 145 27.00 -14.28 -0.20
C ILE A 145 26.44 -12.95 -0.72
N GLY A 146 26.61 -12.69 -2.03
CA GLY A 146 26.16 -11.46 -2.70
C GLY A 146 24.65 -11.19 -2.64
N TRP A 147 23.83 -12.21 -2.39
CA TRP A 147 22.37 -12.13 -2.36
C TRP A 147 21.76 -11.38 -1.16
N ILE A 148 22.55 -11.08 -0.11
CA ILE A 148 22.07 -10.26 1.02
C ILE A 148 22.10 -8.77 0.64
N HIS A 149 23.03 -8.35 -0.22
CA HIS A 149 23.10 -6.96 -0.72
C HIS A 149 21.88 -6.64 -1.60
N ASP A 150 21.47 -7.59 -2.44
CA ASP A 150 20.33 -7.45 -3.36
C ASP A 150 19.00 -7.18 -2.64
N LYS A 151 18.76 -7.78 -1.46
CA LYS A 151 17.57 -7.48 -0.64
C LYS A 151 17.66 -6.17 0.15
N ALA A 152 18.87 -5.69 0.46
CA ALA A 152 19.03 -4.42 1.16
C ALA A 152 18.72 -3.23 0.24
N GLU A 153 19.17 -3.27 -1.01
CA GLU A 153 18.82 -2.26 -2.03
C GLU A 153 17.31 -2.22 -2.30
N ASN A 154 16.65 -3.38 -2.36
CA ASN A 154 15.19 -3.45 -2.50
C ASN A 154 14.43 -2.90 -1.27
N LEU A 155 15.00 -3.00 -0.06
CA LEU A 155 14.41 -2.45 1.16
C LEU A 155 14.54 -0.93 1.22
N GLU A 156 15.68 -0.37 0.82
CA GLU A 156 15.86 1.09 0.69
C GLU A 156 14.90 1.67 -0.34
N LEU A 157 14.78 1.03 -1.52
CA LEU A 157 13.83 1.43 -2.55
C LEU A 157 12.38 1.38 -2.05
N PHE A 158 11.97 0.29 -1.40
CA PHE A 158 10.64 0.17 -0.82
C PHE A 158 10.36 1.26 0.23
N ASN A 159 11.34 1.58 1.08
CA ASN A 159 11.23 2.67 2.04
C ASN A 159 11.04 4.03 1.36
N ASP A 160 11.75 4.30 0.26
CA ASP A 160 11.58 5.53 -0.51
C ASP A 160 10.18 5.66 -1.10
N HIS A 161 9.65 4.58 -1.69
CA HIS A 161 8.29 4.55 -2.22
C HIS A 161 7.22 4.72 -1.12
N LEU A 162 7.41 4.10 0.04
CA LEU A 162 6.51 4.30 1.17
C LEU A 162 6.51 5.76 1.63
N ILE A 163 7.68 6.39 1.74
CA ILE A 163 7.80 7.80 2.12
C ILE A 163 7.17 8.71 1.05
N HIS A 164 7.31 8.38 -0.23
CA HIS A 164 6.65 9.13 -1.30
C HIS A 164 5.13 8.98 -1.23
N ALA A 165 4.61 7.77 -1.02
CA ALA A 165 3.18 7.51 -0.79
C ALA A 165 2.63 8.30 0.41
N VAL A 166 3.38 8.40 1.51
CA VAL A 166 3.03 9.25 2.67
C VAL A 166 2.92 10.71 2.25
N LYS A 167 3.91 11.25 1.54
CA LYS A 167 3.88 12.65 1.06
C LYS A 167 2.68 12.91 0.16
N LEU A 168 2.36 11.99 -0.75
CA LEU A 168 1.19 12.08 -1.62
C LEU A 168 -0.12 12.11 -0.82
N ALA A 169 -0.26 11.23 0.17
CA ALA A 169 -1.45 11.16 1.00
C ALA A 169 -1.64 12.38 1.91
N TYR A 170 -0.57 12.87 2.52
CA TYR A 170 -0.62 14.06 3.38
C TYR A 170 -0.70 15.38 2.60
N GLY A 171 -0.36 15.36 1.31
CA GLY A 171 -0.68 16.44 0.38
C GLY A 171 -2.18 16.61 0.12
N ASN A 172 -3.01 15.62 0.49
CA ASN A 172 -4.46 15.68 0.36
C ASN A 172 -5.16 15.57 1.73
N PRO A 173 -5.63 16.68 2.32
CA PRO A 173 -6.28 16.67 3.63
C PRO A 173 -7.56 15.82 3.72
N ALA A 174 -8.24 15.55 2.60
CA ALA A 174 -9.42 14.69 2.57
C ALA A 174 -9.07 13.19 2.67
N ALA A 175 -7.81 12.80 2.43
CA ALA A 175 -7.36 11.42 2.37
C ALA A 175 -7.04 10.79 3.73
N ARG A 176 -7.87 11.05 4.75
CA ARG A 176 -7.58 10.68 6.15
C ARG A 176 -7.43 9.17 6.37
N GLU A 177 -8.22 8.36 5.68
CA GLU A 177 -8.16 6.89 5.79
C GLU A 177 -6.82 6.33 5.30
N ILE A 178 -6.32 6.86 4.17
CA ILE A 178 -4.99 6.52 3.67
C ILE A 178 -3.89 7.04 4.59
N GLN A 179 -4.00 8.28 5.05
CA GLN A 179 -3.00 8.87 5.97
C GLN A 179 -2.79 8.00 7.20
N LYS A 180 -3.88 7.55 7.85
CA LYS A 180 -3.83 6.64 8.99
C LYS A 180 -3.18 5.31 8.63
N THR A 181 -3.60 4.71 7.52
CA THR A 181 -3.08 3.41 7.05
C THR A 181 -1.58 3.48 6.75
N LEU A 182 -1.12 4.49 6.02
CA LEU A 182 0.30 4.69 5.73
C LEU A 182 1.12 5.01 6.98
N THR A 183 0.55 5.73 7.94
CA THR A 183 1.23 5.99 9.22
C THR A 183 1.37 4.70 10.02
N ALA A 184 0.35 3.84 10.04
CA ALA A 184 0.44 2.50 10.63
C ALA A 184 1.51 1.65 9.94
N CYS A 185 1.58 1.68 8.61
CA CYS A 185 2.62 1.00 7.82
C CYS A 185 4.03 1.51 8.17
N VAL A 186 4.24 2.83 8.22
CA VAL A 186 5.53 3.42 8.61
C VAL A 186 5.88 3.07 10.05
N TYR A 187 4.90 3.07 10.94
CA TYR A 187 5.09 2.69 12.33
C TYR A 187 5.53 1.22 12.44
N ALA A 188 4.89 0.31 11.72
CA ALA A 188 5.33 -1.08 11.62
C ALA A 188 6.79 -1.15 11.12
N LEU A 189 7.18 -0.37 10.11
CA LEU A 189 8.56 -0.36 9.62
C LEU A 189 9.56 0.44 10.47
N SER A 190 9.14 1.10 11.56
CA SER A 190 9.90 2.18 12.21
C SER A 190 11.34 1.81 12.59
N THR A 191 11.62 0.55 12.91
CA THR A 191 12.99 0.09 13.20
C THR A 191 13.92 0.06 11.98
N ASP A 192 13.37 -0.14 10.79
CA ASP A 192 14.13 -0.23 9.54
C ASP A 192 14.28 1.13 8.86
N ILE A 193 13.25 1.98 8.89
CA ILE A 193 13.30 3.31 8.24
C ILE A 193 14.05 4.33 9.11
N ALA A 194 14.08 4.18 10.44
CA ALA A 194 14.81 5.10 11.33
C ALA A 194 16.33 5.12 11.09
N LYS A 195 16.87 4.09 10.44
CA LYS A 195 18.29 3.99 10.05
C LYS A 195 18.60 4.76 8.77
N GLY A 196 17.61 4.90 7.90
CA GLY A 196 17.70 5.67 6.67
C GLY A 196 17.52 7.17 6.95
N ASP A 197 18.24 8.01 6.20
CA ASP A 197 18.06 9.47 6.26
C ASP A 197 16.74 9.95 5.62
N HIS A 198 15.81 9.04 5.28
CA HIS A 198 14.58 9.32 4.53
C HIS A 198 13.39 9.72 5.41
N LEU A 199 13.25 9.14 6.61
CA LEU A 199 12.11 9.41 7.50
C LEU A 199 12.22 10.77 8.19
N LYS A 200 13.42 11.18 8.61
CA LYS A 200 13.62 12.44 9.35
C LYS A 200 13.21 13.67 8.52
N PRO A 201 13.61 13.81 7.24
CA PRO A 201 13.11 14.89 6.38
C PRO A 201 11.59 14.83 6.20
N CYS A 202 11.02 13.63 6.02
CA CYS A 202 9.58 13.47 5.87
C CYS A 202 8.81 13.97 7.10
N ILE A 203 9.23 13.59 8.31
CA ILE A 203 8.66 14.06 9.57
C ILE A 203 8.83 15.58 9.73
N ALA A 204 9.99 16.12 9.37
CA ALA A 204 10.27 17.56 9.48
C ALA A 204 9.41 18.40 8.52
N GLN A 205 9.12 17.87 7.33
CA GLN A 205 8.37 18.56 6.27
C GLN A 205 6.85 18.40 6.40
N ASN A 206 6.36 17.42 7.17
CA ASN A 206 4.94 17.08 7.28
C ASN A 206 4.49 17.08 8.76
N PRO A 207 4.05 18.23 9.30
CA PRO A 207 3.62 18.35 10.70
C PRO A 207 2.45 17.44 11.08
N ASP A 208 1.48 17.28 10.18
CA ASP A 208 0.31 16.42 10.43
C ASP A 208 0.71 14.95 10.51
N PHE A 209 1.57 14.49 9.60
CA PHE A 209 2.15 13.14 9.66
C PHE A 209 2.94 12.93 10.95
N LYS A 210 3.75 13.93 11.37
CA LYS A 210 4.45 13.88 12.65
C LYS A 210 3.48 13.77 13.83
N ALA A 211 2.39 14.53 13.83
CA ALA A 211 1.39 14.49 14.90
C ALA A 211 0.72 13.12 14.99
N ASP A 212 0.36 12.53 13.84
CA ASP A 212 -0.22 11.20 13.76
C ASP A 212 0.73 10.10 14.25
N LEU A 213 1.98 10.14 13.79
CA LEU A 213 3.00 9.20 14.24
C LEU A 213 3.26 9.32 15.75
N LEU A 214 3.27 10.54 16.30
CA LEU A 214 3.39 10.78 17.74
C LEU A 214 2.16 10.31 18.51
N ALA A 215 0.95 10.46 17.97
CA ALA A 215 -0.28 9.98 18.59
C ALA A 215 -0.28 8.45 18.71
N ILE A 216 0.11 7.75 17.65
CA ILE A 216 0.34 6.29 17.66
C ILE A 216 1.33 5.93 18.77
N LEU A 217 2.51 6.56 18.79
CA LEU A 217 3.55 6.28 19.78
C LEU A 217 3.08 6.58 21.22
N ALA A 218 2.33 7.66 21.44
CA ALA A 218 1.80 8.01 22.75
C ALA A 218 0.73 7.02 23.23
N GLY A 219 -0.12 6.51 22.33
CA GLY A 219 -1.09 5.46 22.62
C GLY A 219 -0.43 4.14 23.02
N MET A 220 0.68 3.78 22.38
CA MET A 220 1.45 2.57 22.70
C MET A 220 2.41 2.72 23.88
N GLN A 221 2.78 3.94 24.28
CA GLN A 221 3.54 4.17 25.52
C GLN A 221 2.77 3.79 26.80
N PHE A 222 1.44 3.62 26.72
CA PHE A 222 0.63 3.03 27.80
C PHE A 222 0.73 1.51 27.85
N ASP A 223 1.19 0.87 26.78
CA ASP A 223 1.52 -0.55 26.77
C ASP A 223 2.88 -0.75 27.45
N THR A 224 2.86 -1.41 28.60
CA THR A 224 4.02 -1.50 29.50
C THR A 224 5.23 -2.22 28.90
N GLU A 225 5.05 -2.94 27.80
CA GLU A 225 6.13 -3.64 27.07
C GLU A 225 7.05 -2.71 26.27
N PHE A 226 6.62 -1.48 25.96
CA PHE A 226 7.35 -0.54 25.08
C PHE A 226 8.29 0.46 25.80
N ARG A 227 8.40 0.39 27.14
CA ARG A 227 9.02 1.46 27.94
C ARG A 227 10.55 1.57 27.91
N GLU A 228 11.30 0.61 27.37
CA GLU A 228 12.76 0.54 27.60
C GLU A 228 13.61 0.24 26.37
N THR A 229 13.45 0.98 25.26
CA THR A 229 14.37 0.80 24.13
C THR A 229 14.86 2.13 23.55
N LYS A 230 16.18 2.37 23.57
CA LYS A 230 16.78 3.57 22.99
C LYS A 230 16.91 3.41 21.48
N ALA A 231 16.86 4.52 20.74
CA ALA A 231 17.03 4.52 19.28
C ALA A 231 18.37 3.89 18.80
N SER A 232 19.39 3.85 19.66
CA SER A 232 20.66 3.14 19.41
C SER A 232 20.54 1.62 19.42
N ASP A 233 19.53 1.06 20.09
CA ASP A 233 19.35 -0.39 20.29
C ASP A 233 18.55 -1.02 19.13
N ILE A 234 17.97 -0.18 18.26
CA ILE A 234 17.18 -0.52 17.07
C ILE A 234 18.09 -1.04 15.92
N LEU A 235 19.38 -0.73 15.99
CA LEU A 235 20.38 -1.04 14.97
C LEU A 235 20.97 -2.45 15.03
N GLU A 236 20.84 -3.15 16.15
CA GLU A 236 21.26 -4.53 16.25
C GLU A 236 20.10 -5.45 15.84
N ILE A 237 20.18 -6.03 14.64
CA ILE A 237 19.45 -7.27 14.33
C ILE A 237 19.87 -8.29 15.39
N ARG A 238 19.12 -8.40 16.49
CA ARG A 238 19.37 -9.43 17.50
C ARG A 238 19.25 -10.75 16.78
N ARG A 239 20.32 -11.54 16.84
CA ARG A 239 20.33 -12.91 16.33
C ARG A 239 19.14 -13.62 16.96
N LEU A 240 18.16 -14.01 16.15
CA LEU A 240 17.17 -14.98 16.59
C LEU A 240 17.94 -16.15 17.19
N GLY A 241 17.62 -16.48 18.44
CA GLY A 241 18.31 -17.51 19.21
C GLY A 241 18.29 -18.85 18.47
N ARG A 242 19.15 -19.78 18.90
CA ARG A 242 19.14 -21.15 18.36
C ARG A 242 17.80 -21.88 18.55
N GLU A 243 16.96 -21.34 19.45
CA GLU A 243 15.63 -21.83 19.82
C GLU A 243 14.57 -20.78 19.46
N TRP A 244 14.48 -20.41 18.18
CA TRP A 244 13.34 -19.60 17.72
C TRP A 244 12.07 -20.46 17.69
N LYS A 245 10.99 -19.89 18.21
CA LYS A 245 9.62 -20.39 18.09
C LYS A 245 8.77 -19.28 17.49
N CYS A 246 7.81 -19.63 16.65
CA CYS A 246 6.83 -18.66 16.19
C CYS A 246 6.03 -18.16 17.40
N GLU A 247 5.74 -16.86 17.40
CA GLU A 247 4.92 -16.24 18.44
C GLU A 247 3.48 -16.76 18.45
N ASP A 248 3.01 -17.29 17.31
CA ASP A 248 1.61 -17.68 17.11
C ASP A 248 1.40 -19.19 16.89
N CYS A 249 2.47 -19.94 16.58
CA CYS A 249 2.41 -21.40 16.51
C CYS A 249 3.52 -22.08 17.30
N ASP A 250 3.24 -23.30 17.78
CA ASP A 250 4.23 -24.20 18.38
C ASP A 250 5.26 -24.75 17.39
N CYS A 251 5.27 -24.23 16.17
CA CYS A 251 6.24 -24.54 15.15
C CYS A 251 7.64 -24.04 15.59
N THR A 252 8.61 -24.95 15.62
CA THR A 252 10.00 -24.63 15.93
C THR A 252 10.86 -24.77 14.68
N LEU A 253 12.10 -24.27 14.74
CA LEU A 253 13.03 -24.44 13.62
C LEU A 253 13.34 -25.91 13.29
N GLU A 254 13.07 -26.85 14.20
CA GLU A 254 13.43 -28.26 14.07
C GLU A 254 12.34 -29.11 13.44
N THR A 255 11.07 -28.66 13.47
CA THR A 255 9.90 -29.46 13.05
C THR A 255 9.57 -29.38 11.55
N LYS A 256 10.23 -28.50 10.78
CA LYS A 256 10.10 -28.42 9.30
C LYS A 256 11.43 -28.83 8.62
N PRO A 257 11.42 -29.43 7.42
CA PRO A 257 12.60 -30.05 6.79
C PRO A 257 13.79 -29.08 6.69
N LYS A 258 15.01 -29.62 6.87
CA LYS A 258 16.34 -28.94 6.92
C LYS A 258 16.76 -28.19 5.63
N LYS A 259 15.85 -27.45 4.99
CA LYS A 259 16.16 -26.40 4.02
C LYS A 259 16.07 -25.06 4.75
N THR A 260 16.92 -24.13 4.38
CA THR A 260 17.03 -22.77 4.94
C THR A 260 15.66 -22.19 5.31
N GLN A 261 15.32 -22.19 6.61
CA GLN A 261 14.03 -21.68 7.06
C GLN A 261 14.05 -20.15 7.08
N MET A 262 12.96 -19.59 6.55
CA MET A 262 12.70 -18.16 6.48
C MET A 262 11.67 -17.81 7.55
N VAL A 263 11.89 -16.72 8.26
CA VAL A 263 10.99 -16.20 9.29
C VAL A 263 10.75 -14.72 9.01
N ILE A 264 9.53 -14.26 9.28
CA ILE A 264 9.16 -12.84 9.19
C ILE A 264 9.44 -12.25 10.57
N VAL A 265 10.31 -11.25 10.62
CA VAL A 265 10.59 -10.56 11.88
C VAL A 265 9.34 -9.79 12.28
N ASN A 266 8.92 -9.90 13.55
CA ASN A 266 7.80 -9.11 14.06
C ASN A 266 8.31 -7.67 14.27
N PRO A 267 7.87 -6.69 13.46
CA PRO A 267 8.33 -5.31 13.56
C PRO A 267 8.07 -4.68 14.94
N MET A 268 6.94 -5.04 15.54
CA MET A 268 6.49 -4.52 16.83
C MET A 268 7.36 -5.03 17.99
N SER A 269 8.01 -6.17 17.80
CA SER A 269 8.87 -6.79 18.80
C SER A 269 10.31 -6.26 18.81
N MET A 270 10.64 -5.30 17.94
CA MET A 270 12.00 -4.78 17.74
C MET A 270 13.02 -5.88 17.38
N GLY A 271 12.59 -6.84 16.57
CA GLY A 271 13.44 -7.95 16.14
C GLY A 271 13.67 -9.04 17.20
N LYS A 272 12.96 -9.00 18.33
CA LYS A 272 13.05 -10.03 19.38
C LYS A 272 12.24 -11.28 19.03
N ASN A 273 11.07 -11.09 18.44
CA ASN A 273 10.15 -12.15 18.05
C ASN A 273 10.00 -12.19 16.53
N GLY A 274 9.41 -13.27 16.04
CA GLY A 274 9.07 -13.41 14.64
C GLY A 274 8.00 -14.45 14.42
N TRP A 275 7.41 -14.40 13.24
CA TRP A 275 6.41 -15.36 12.79
C TRP A 275 7.02 -16.32 11.76
N CYS A 276 6.46 -17.52 11.68
CA CYS A 276 6.72 -18.38 10.53
C CYS A 276 6.12 -17.74 9.27
N LEU A 277 6.52 -18.20 8.08
CA LEU A 277 5.98 -17.69 6.83
C LEU A 277 4.45 -17.81 6.74
N ASP A 278 3.88 -18.86 7.35
CA ASP A 278 2.45 -19.12 7.31
C ASP A 278 1.68 -18.12 8.19
N CYS A 279 2.19 -17.77 9.37
CA CYS A 279 1.53 -16.87 10.32
C CYS A 279 1.83 -15.38 10.05
N GLY A 280 2.98 -15.05 9.48
CA GLY A 280 3.48 -13.67 9.51
C GLY A 280 2.68 -12.67 8.67
N ARG A 281 2.05 -13.13 7.58
CA ARG A 281 1.22 -12.26 6.73
C ARG A 281 -0.01 -11.75 7.47
N GLU A 282 -0.85 -12.66 7.96
CA GLU A 282 -2.10 -12.34 8.67
C GLU A 282 -1.84 -11.51 9.93
N LYS A 283 -0.72 -11.77 10.63
CA LYS A 283 -0.37 -11.00 11.82
C LYS A 283 0.08 -9.58 11.51
N LEU A 284 0.89 -9.40 10.47
CA LEU A 284 1.29 -8.06 10.06
C LEU A 284 0.09 -7.24 9.61
N GLU A 285 -0.83 -7.85 8.87
CA GLU A 285 -2.10 -7.24 8.47
C GLU A 285 -2.96 -6.82 9.68
N SER A 286 -3.17 -7.74 10.64
CA SER A 286 -3.89 -7.44 11.89
C SER A 286 -3.23 -6.31 12.68
N CYS A 287 -1.90 -6.27 12.77
CA CYS A 287 -1.19 -5.19 13.46
C CYS A 287 -1.46 -3.82 12.82
N ILE A 288 -1.46 -3.74 11.48
CA ILE A 288 -1.76 -2.50 10.76
C ILE A 288 -3.19 -2.05 11.05
N GLU A 289 -4.16 -2.96 10.97
CA GLU A 289 -5.56 -2.64 11.28
C GLU A 289 -5.76 -2.14 12.70
N ASP A 290 -5.13 -2.79 13.68
CA ASP A 290 -5.28 -2.43 15.08
C ASP A 290 -4.69 -1.04 15.35
N VAL A 291 -3.55 -0.71 14.74
CA VAL A 291 -2.98 0.65 14.81
C VAL A 291 -3.91 1.67 14.14
N VAL A 292 -4.50 1.35 12.99
CA VAL A 292 -5.46 2.24 12.31
C VAL A 292 -6.70 2.51 13.18
N LYS A 293 -7.21 1.50 13.91
CA LYS A 293 -8.36 1.64 14.82
C LYS A 293 -8.07 2.54 16.02
N LEU A 294 -6.80 2.69 16.41
CA LEU A 294 -6.38 3.54 17.53
C LEU A 294 -6.27 5.04 17.16
N MET A 295 -6.28 5.37 15.87
CA MET A 295 -6.16 6.74 15.33
C MET A 295 -7.50 7.32 14.91
#